data_AF-A0A841DTX1-F1
#
_entry.id   AF-A0A841DTX1-F1
#
_cell.length_a   1.000
_cell.length_b   1.000
_cell.length_c   1.000
_cell.angle_alpha   90.00
_cell.angle_beta   90.00
_cell.angle_gamma   90.00
#
_symmetry.space_group_name_H-M   'P 1'
#
loop_
_entity.id
_entity.type
_entity.pdbx_description
1 polymer ?
#
loop_
_entity_poly.entity_id
_entity_poly.type
_entity_poly.pdbx_seq_one_letter_code
_entity_poly.pdbx_strand_id
1 'polypeptide(L)'
;MTTLMTEQVRGPVPGQAAELPVVDLVRVDFGWWKVAGYDLVQVASPRTALGTAWIVWHGDHLLHTTDTLPHAGDWVTDQLTGGAAR
;
A
#
# COMPACT_ATOMS: atom_id res chain seq x y z
N MET A 1 8.65 -21.11 -56.38
CA MET A 1 9.26 -20.29 -55.31
C MET A 1 8.23 -20.19 -54.20
N THR A 2 8.37 -21.00 -53.15
CA THR A 2 7.41 -21.13 -52.06
C THR A 2 8.01 -20.48 -50.82
N THR A 3 7.41 -19.39 -50.36
CA THR A 3 7.81 -18.70 -49.12
C THR A 3 7.26 -19.47 -47.93
N LEU A 4 8.15 -20.04 -47.10
CA LEU A 4 7.83 -20.55 -45.77
C LEU A 4 7.77 -19.34 -44.81
N MET A 5 6.58 -19.03 -44.30
CA MET A 5 6.42 -18.14 -43.15
C MET A 5 6.32 -18.97 -41.88
N THR A 6 7.33 -18.82 -41.03
CA THR A 6 7.50 -19.48 -39.74
C THR A 6 6.41 -19.06 -38.76
N GLU A 7 5.61 -20.02 -38.26
CA GLU A 7 4.76 -19.87 -37.08
C GLU A 7 5.63 -19.58 -35.85
N GLN A 8 5.48 -18.37 -35.29
CA GLN A 8 6.02 -18.03 -33.98
C GLN A 8 5.04 -18.51 -32.91
N VAL A 9 5.36 -19.67 -32.31
CA VAL A 9 4.75 -20.14 -31.06
C VAL A 9 5.13 -19.15 -29.94
N ARG A 10 4.16 -18.34 -29.50
CA ARG A 10 4.31 -17.52 -28.29
C ARG A 10 4.34 -18.44 -27.07
N GLY A 11 5.53 -18.64 -26.51
CA GLY A 11 5.69 -19.17 -25.15
C GLY A 11 5.09 -18.22 -24.10
N PRO A 12 4.85 -18.70 -22.88
CA PRO A 12 4.26 -17.88 -21.81
C PRO A 12 5.23 -16.74 -21.46
N VAL A 13 4.74 -15.50 -21.49
CA VAL A 13 5.48 -14.31 -21.08
C VAL A 13 5.69 -14.37 -19.56
N PRO A 14 6.92 -14.47 -19.04
CA PRO A 14 7.17 -14.32 -17.61
C PRO A 14 7.28 -12.81 -17.34
N GLY A 15 6.32 -12.26 -16.61
CA GLY A 15 6.33 -10.82 -16.33
C GLY A 15 4.98 -10.17 -16.06
N GLN A 16 3.92 -10.94 -15.78
CA GLN A 16 2.82 -10.39 -14.98
C GLN A 16 3.33 -10.27 -13.54
N ALA A 17 4.13 -9.21 -13.29
CA ALA A 17 4.01 -8.54 -12.03
C ALA A 17 2.51 -8.23 -11.91
N ALA A 18 1.83 -8.89 -10.97
CA ALA A 18 0.51 -8.47 -10.58
C ALA A 18 0.66 -6.97 -10.30
N GLU A 19 0.01 -6.15 -11.12
CA GLU A 19 -0.20 -4.74 -10.81
C GLU A 19 -0.98 -4.79 -9.50
N LEU A 20 -0.26 -4.74 -8.38
CA LEU A 20 -0.86 -4.73 -7.07
C LEU A 20 -1.79 -3.52 -7.10
N PRO A 21 -3.05 -3.67 -6.66
CA PRO A 21 -3.97 -2.55 -6.63
C PRO A 21 -3.24 -1.43 -5.90
N VAL A 22 -3.07 -0.29 -6.57
CA VAL A 22 -2.71 0.96 -5.90
C VAL A 22 -3.58 1.00 -4.67
N VAL A 23 -2.95 0.96 -3.49
CA VAL A 23 -3.69 0.73 -2.26
C VAL A 23 -4.52 1.99 -2.01
N ASP A 24 -5.76 1.97 -2.46
CA ASP A 24 -6.61 3.16 -2.51
C ASP A 24 -6.90 3.60 -1.08
N LEU A 25 -6.21 4.65 -0.66
CA LEU A 25 -6.42 5.28 0.63
C LEU A 25 -7.75 6.04 0.57
N VAL A 26 -8.77 5.48 1.22
CA VAL A 26 -10.12 6.05 1.25
C VAL A 26 -10.29 6.90 2.49
N ARG A 27 -10.63 8.18 2.32
CA ARG A 27 -10.96 9.04 3.44
C ARG A 27 -12.36 8.71 3.95
N VAL A 28 -12.48 8.42 5.24
CA VAL A 28 -13.76 8.13 5.91
C VAL A 28 -14.28 9.37 6.61
N ASP A 29 -13.41 10.09 7.32
CA ASP A 29 -13.73 11.32 8.04
C ASP A 29 -12.51 12.25 8.11
N PHE A 30 -12.62 13.39 8.79
CA PHE A 30 -11.50 14.22 9.18
C PHE A 30 -10.58 13.47 10.14
N GLY A 31 -9.36 13.19 9.68
CA GLY A 31 -8.38 12.45 10.47
C GLY A 31 -8.59 10.93 10.46
N TRP A 32 -9.47 10.37 9.62
CA TRP A 32 -9.64 8.92 9.51
C TRP A 32 -9.62 8.45 8.06
N TRP A 33 -8.70 7.56 7.75
CA TRP A 33 -8.54 6.91 6.46
C TRP A 33 -8.54 5.39 6.59
N LYS A 34 -8.99 4.71 5.53
CA LYS A 34 -9.02 3.25 5.40
C LYS A 34 -8.23 2.81 4.18
N VAL A 35 -7.54 1.68 4.31
CA VAL A 35 -6.74 1.12 3.22
C VAL A 35 -6.57 -0.38 3.44
N ALA A 36 -7.05 -1.21 2.51
CA ALA A 36 -6.93 -2.68 2.57
C ALA A 36 -7.25 -3.34 3.95
N GLY A 37 -8.25 -2.83 4.68
CA GLY A 37 -8.64 -3.32 6.01
C GLY A 37 -7.89 -2.69 7.19
N TYR A 38 -6.90 -1.83 6.92
CA TYR A 38 -6.23 -1.00 7.91
C TYR A 38 -6.99 0.31 8.15
N ASP A 39 -6.95 0.76 9.38
CA ASP A 39 -7.50 2.03 9.86
C ASP A 39 -6.38 2.98 10.26
N LEU A 40 -6.28 4.11 9.58
CA LEU A 40 -5.29 5.16 9.83
C LEU A 40 -6.01 6.32 10.51
N VAL A 41 -5.73 6.52 11.78
CA VAL A 41 -6.43 7.50 12.63
C VAL A 41 -5.45 8.55 13.13
N GLN A 42 -5.77 9.81 12.86
CA GLN A 42 -5.08 10.97 13.39
C GLN A 42 -5.52 11.23 14.83
N VAL A 43 -4.55 11.40 15.73
CA VAL A 43 -4.75 11.76 17.12
C VAL A 43 -3.92 12.98 17.49
N ALA A 44 -4.37 13.76 18.46
CA ALA A 44 -3.56 14.83 19.03
C ALA A 44 -2.38 14.21 19.80
N SER A 45 -1.16 14.69 19.54
CA SER A 45 0.03 14.21 20.22
C SER A 45 0.94 15.39 20.59
N PRO A 46 1.10 15.71 21.89
CA PRO A 46 2.00 16.79 22.30
C PRO A 46 3.48 16.42 22.12
N ARG A 47 3.78 15.18 21.73
CA ARG A 47 5.15 14.66 21.60
C ARG A 47 5.71 14.73 20.18
N THR A 48 4.88 15.05 19.18
CA THR A 48 5.32 15.21 17.79
C THR A 48 5.47 16.68 17.45
N ALA A 49 6.36 16.99 16.49
CA ALA A 49 6.59 18.36 16.04
C ALA A 49 5.33 19.01 15.44
N LEU A 50 4.43 18.20 14.87
CA LEU A 50 3.18 18.65 14.25
C LEU A 50 1.99 18.67 15.21
N GLY A 51 2.18 18.33 16.49
CA GLY A 51 1.09 18.24 17.46
C GLY A 51 0.06 17.13 17.19
N THR A 52 0.32 16.28 16.19
CA THR A 52 -0.55 15.19 15.78
C THR A 52 0.27 13.93 15.49
N ALA A 53 -0.33 12.76 15.69
CA ALA A 53 0.23 11.47 15.35
C ALA A 53 -0.80 10.67 14.54
N TRP A 54 -0.32 9.75 13.73
CA TRP A 54 -1.12 8.80 12.97
C TRP A 54 -0.92 7.42 13.53
N ILE A 55 -2.01 6.76 13.88
CA ILE A 55 -2.02 5.39 14.41
C ILE A 55 -2.61 4.48 13.35
N VAL A 56 -1.91 3.39 13.07
CA VAL A 56 -2.37 2.32 12.17
C VAL A 56 -2.95 1.18 13.00
N TRP A 57 -4.20 0.84 12.74
CA TRP A 57 -4.90 -0.29 13.32
C TRP A 57 -5.23 -1.34 12.25
N HIS A 58 -5.36 -2.59 12.67
CA HIS A 58 -5.96 -3.65 11.86
C HIS A 58 -6.83 -4.53 12.77
N GLY A 59 -8.15 -4.50 12.55
CA GLY A 59 -9.10 -4.99 13.54
C GLY A 59 -8.90 -4.24 14.87
N ASP A 60 -8.76 -4.99 15.97
CA ASP A 60 -8.61 -4.44 17.33
C ASP A 60 -7.13 -4.20 17.75
N HIS A 61 -6.18 -4.37 16.81
CA HIS A 61 -4.76 -4.29 17.11
C HIS A 61 -4.13 -2.99 16.59
N LEU A 62 -3.45 -2.27 17.48
CA LEU A 62 -2.54 -1.18 17.11
C LEU A 62 -1.24 -1.77 16.58
N LEU A 63 -0.86 -1.39 15.37
CA LEU A 63 0.32 -1.94 14.69
C LEU A 63 1.45 -0.93 14.51
N HIS A 64 1.13 0.34 14.26
CA HIS A 64 2.13 1.36 14.00
C HIS A 64 1.71 2.75 14.47
N THR A 65 2.68 3.61 14.73
CA THR A 65 2.47 5.02 15.04
C THR A 65 3.55 5.85 14.39
N THR A 66 3.14 6.92 13.71
CA THR A 66 4.03 7.86 13.02
C THR A 66 3.47 9.27 13.13
N ASP A 67 4.19 10.26 12.63
CA ASP A 67 3.84 11.68 12.72
C ASP A 67 3.03 12.19 11.52
N THR A 68 3.05 11.49 10.39
CA THR A 68 2.39 11.94 9.14
C THR A 68 1.59 10.82 8.46
N LEU A 69 0.55 11.22 7.73
CA LEU A 69 -0.29 10.31 6.95
C LEU A 69 0.50 9.54 5.87
N PRO A 70 1.39 10.18 5.07
CA PRO A 70 2.18 9.46 4.08
C PRO A 70 2.99 8.33 4.68
N HIS A 71 3.71 8.57 5.79
CA HIS A 71 4.46 7.51 6.47
C HIS A 71 3.58 6.36 6.97
N ALA A 72 2.35 6.65 7.40
CA ALA A 72 1.41 5.62 7.83
C ALA A 72 0.94 4.77 6.65
N GLY A 73 0.68 5.40 5.50
CA GLY A 73 0.30 4.72 4.26
C GLY A 73 1.44 3.88 3.67
N ASP A 74 2.67 4.41 3.68
CA ASP A 74 3.87 3.70 3.24
C ASP A 74 4.09 2.45 4.10
N TRP A 75 3.97 2.58 5.43
CA TRP A 75 4.08 1.43 6.33
C TRP A 75 3.05 0.34 6.03
N VAL A 76 1.78 0.69 5.74
CA VAL A 76 0.78 -0.30 5.34
C VAL A 76 1.11 -0.95 4.01
N THR A 77 1.61 -0.17 3.04
CA THR A 77 2.05 -0.69 1.75
C THR A 77 3.18 -1.71 1.92
N ASP A 78 4.13 -1.43 2.80
CA ASP A 78 5.21 -2.38 3.14
C ASP A 78 4.64 -3.66 3.77
N GLN A 79 3.65 -3.56 4.67
CA GLN A 79 3.02 -4.75 5.26
C GLN A 79 2.29 -5.60 4.21
N LEU A 80 1.57 -4.97 3.29
CA LEU A 80 0.82 -5.66 2.24
C LEU A 80 1.73 -6.33 1.21
N THR A 81 2.88 -5.73 0.93
CA THR A 81 3.86 -6.24 -0.05
C THR A 81 4.88 -7.20 0.56
N GLY A 82 4.81 -7.45 1.87
CA GLY A 82 5.76 -8.31 2.58
C GLY A 82 7.17 -7.70 2.74
N GLY A 83 7.28 -6.38 2.68
CA GLY A 83 8.55 -5.64 2.84
C GLY A 83 9.49 -5.72 1.63
N ALA A 84 9.00 -6.15 0.46
CA ALA A 84 9.81 -6.33 -0.75
C ALA A 84 10.00 -5.02 -1.53
N ALA A 85 10.69 -4.05 -0.91
CA ALA A 85 11.24 -2.89 -1.60
C ALA A 85 12.54 -2.41 -0.92
N ARG A 86 13.53 -3.30 -0.81
CA ARG A 86 14.94 -2.93 -0.66
C ARG A 86 15.84 -3.84 -1.46
#